data_AF-A0A8H5G300-F1
#
_entry.id   AF-A0A8H5G300-F1
#
_cell.length_a   1.000
_cell.length_b   1.000
_cell.length_c   1.000
_cell.angle_alpha   90.00
_cell.angle_beta   90.00
_cell.angle_gamma   90.00
#
_symmetry.space_group_name_H-M   'P 1'
#
loop_
_entity.id
_entity.type
_entity.pdbx_description
1 polymer ?
#
loop_
_entity_poly.entity_id
_entity_poly.type
_entity_poly.pdbx_seq_one_letter_code
_entity_poly.pdbx_strand_id
1 'polypeptide(L)'
;MAYKGIAAAVLALVTIAHAKPLNPRVACPDGVNSASNKVCCQLFPLVELLQSDLFDGGECGEEVHESLRLTFHDAIGFSPTKGGGGADGSIIVFSDVETTFDANGGIEDIVDVQSQFIADNNVTISPGDFIQLAGAVGVSNCPGAPKIPFFMGRPAPKAASPDGLIPEPFDSVDKILARFSDAGFSAAEVVALLASHSVAAADTVDSTIPGTPFDSTPDLFDSQFFIEVQLKGTLFPGTSDNEGEVKSPALGEIRLQSDADLARDSRTACEWQSFVDNQAKLKSAFADAMKKMSLLGQNVDDLVDCSDVIPTPQDLPASAGPHLLPSLTMDDIEAACDDTPFPHLTALPGPATSIPPVPAS
;
A
#
# COMPACT_ATOMS: atom_id res chain seq x y z
N MET A 1 -53.81 -18.29 -57.21
CA MET A 1 -54.54 -18.09 -55.94
C MET A 1 -53.66 -17.28 -55.01
N ALA A 2 -54.25 -16.29 -54.33
CA ALA A 2 -53.58 -15.14 -53.74
C ALA A 2 -52.84 -15.42 -52.41
N TYR A 3 -51.93 -14.49 -52.12
CA TYR A 3 -51.07 -14.27 -50.95
C TYR A 3 -51.59 -14.77 -49.59
N LYS A 4 -50.72 -15.44 -48.83
CA LYS A 4 -50.77 -15.48 -47.37
C LYS A 4 -49.49 -14.85 -46.82
N GLY A 5 -49.62 -13.64 -46.28
CA GLY A 5 -48.57 -12.98 -45.51
C GLY A 5 -48.49 -13.60 -44.11
N ILE A 6 -47.26 -13.82 -43.64
CA ILE A 6 -46.97 -14.13 -42.24
C ILE A 6 -46.18 -12.94 -41.71
N ALA A 7 -46.80 -12.15 -40.83
CA ALA A 7 -46.12 -11.14 -40.04
C ALA A 7 -45.49 -11.84 -38.82
N ALA A 8 -44.16 -11.80 -38.72
CA ALA A 8 -43.45 -12.24 -37.52
C ALA A 8 -43.40 -11.09 -36.51
N ALA A 9 -44.09 -11.25 -35.38
CA ALA A 9 -43.97 -10.34 -34.25
C ALA A 9 -42.70 -10.69 -33.46
N VAL A 10 -41.73 -9.76 -33.44
CA VAL A 10 -40.56 -9.84 -32.57
C VAL A 10 -40.96 -9.26 -31.21
N LEU A 11 -41.09 -10.10 -30.19
CA LEU A 11 -41.25 -9.67 -28.80
C LEU A 11 -39.86 -9.33 -28.24
N ALA A 12 -39.60 -8.05 -27.95
CA ALA A 12 -38.44 -7.62 -27.19
C ALA A 12 -38.70 -7.88 -25.70
N LEU A 13 -37.99 -8.84 -25.11
CA LEU A 13 -37.95 -9.02 -23.66
C LEU A 13 -37.04 -7.94 -23.04
N VAL A 14 -37.65 -6.99 -22.36
CA VAL A 14 -36.95 -6.03 -21.49
C VAL A 14 -36.67 -6.75 -20.17
N THR A 15 -35.40 -7.11 -19.92
CA THR A 15 -34.96 -7.59 -18.61
C THR A 15 -34.85 -6.41 -17.66
N ILE A 16 -35.79 -6.30 -16.72
CA ILE A 16 -35.68 -5.37 -15.59
C ILE A 16 -34.60 -5.94 -14.66
N ALA A 17 -33.42 -5.34 -14.66
CA ALA A 17 -32.40 -5.60 -13.66
C ALA A 17 -32.98 -5.25 -12.28
N HIS A 18 -33.09 -6.25 -11.41
CA HIS A 18 -33.47 -6.02 -10.02
C HIS A 18 -32.27 -5.35 -9.33
N ALA A 19 -32.34 -4.04 -9.12
CA ALA A 19 -31.42 -3.35 -8.24
C ALA A 19 -31.49 -4.03 -6.85
N LYS A 20 -30.35 -4.48 -6.32
CA LYS A 20 -30.27 -4.93 -4.93
C LYS A 20 -30.82 -3.80 -4.04
N PRO A 21 -31.63 -4.11 -3.00
CA PRO A 21 -32.05 -3.09 -2.07
C PRO A 21 -30.80 -2.45 -1.46
N LEU A 22 -30.68 -1.12 -1.57
CA LEU A 22 -29.67 -0.36 -0.84
C LEU A 22 -29.85 -0.71 0.64
N ASN A 23 -28.81 -1.26 1.28
CA ASN A 23 -28.82 -1.43 2.72
C ASN A 23 -29.10 -0.05 3.34
N PRO A 24 -30.12 0.09 4.20
CA PRO A 24 -30.45 1.37 4.80
C PRO A 24 -29.26 1.87 5.61
N ARG A 25 -28.70 3.03 5.23
CA ARG A 25 -27.64 3.70 5.99
C ARG A 25 -28.18 4.21 7.33
N VAL A 26 -27.36 4.17 8.36
CA VAL A 26 -27.66 4.69 9.71
C VAL A 26 -27.12 6.12 9.80
N ALA A 27 -27.96 7.07 10.22
CA ALA A 27 -27.51 8.42 10.54
C ALA A 27 -26.66 8.41 11.82
N CYS A 28 -25.49 9.05 11.78
CA CYS A 28 -24.59 9.12 12.92
C CYS A 28 -25.02 10.22 13.91
N PRO A 29 -24.63 10.13 15.20
CA PRO A 29 -25.05 11.09 16.23
C PRO A 29 -24.59 12.53 15.98
N ASP A 30 -23.58 12.73 15.15
CA ASP A 30 -23.06 14.04 14.74
C ASP A 30 -24.05 14.86 13.88
N GLY A 31 -25.07 14.21 13.30
CA GLY A 31 -26.04 14.84 12.41
C GLY A 31 -25.50 15.19 11.02
N VAL A 32 -24.26 14.81 10.70
CA VAL A 32 -23.58 15.10 9.43
C VAL A 32 -23.34 13.81 8.66
N ASN A 33 -22.83 12.78 9.33
CA ASN A 33 -22.38 11.56 8.68
C ASN A 33 -23.45 10.46 8.70
N SER A 34 -23.28 9.49 7.82
CA SER A 34 -24.05 8.24 7.84
C SER A 34 -23.15 7.05 7.54
N ALA A 35 -23.42 5.91 8.15
CA ALA A 35 -22.63 4.70 7.99
C ALA A 35 -23.52 3.50 7.64
N SER A 36 -22.97 2.50 6.96
CA SER A 36 -23.61 1.20 6.75
C SER A 36 -23.89 0.45 8.05
N ASN A 37 -23.09 0.66 9.11
CA ASN A 37 -23.32 0.12 10.45
C ASN A 37 -23.14 1.21 11.52
N LYS A 38 -24.04 1.26 12.51
CA LYS A 38 -24.01 2.24 13.61
C LYS A 38 -22.69 2.24 14.37
N VAL A 39 -22.03 1.09 14.50
CA VAL A 39 -20.75 0.99 15.24
C VAL A 39 -19.63 1.79 14.56
N CYS A 40 -19.69 1.98 13.24
CA CYS A 40 -18.69 2.76 12.49
C CYS A 40 -18.82 4.26 12.74
N CYS A 41 -19.95 4.75 13.28
CA CYS A 41 -20.14 6.19 13.53
C CYS A 41 -19.12 6.76 14.51
N GLN A 42 -18.55 5.95 15.41
CA GLN A 42 -17.51 6.40 16.34
C GLN A 42 -16.18 6.74 15.63
N LEU A 43 -16.00 6.29 14.39
CA LEU A 43 -14.76 6.46 13.65
C LEU A 43 -14.68 7.80 12.91
N PHE A 44 -15.79 8.46 12.59
CA PHE A 44 -15.73 9.75 11.88
C PHE A 44 -14.93 10.80 12.66
N PRO A 45 -15.18 11.03 13.97
CA PRO A 45 -14.35 11.95 14.75
C PRO A 45 -12.88 11.49 14.87
N LEU A 46 -12.64 10.18 14.91
CA LEU A 46 -11.28 9.63 14.96
C LEU A 46 -10.53 9.86 13.65
N VAL A 47 -11.20 9.70 12.50
CA VAL A 47 -10.65 10.02 11.18
C VAL A 47 -10.34 11.51 11.07
N GLU A 48 -11.20 12.38 11.60
CA GLU A 48 -10.91 13.83 11.66
C GLU A 48 -9.65 14.13 12.49
N LEU A 49 -9.48 13.47 13.64
CA LEU A 49 -8.27 13.61 14.48
C LEU A 49 -7.02 13.03 13.81
N LEU A 50 -7.12 11.88 13.14
CA LEU A 50 -6.00 11.33 12.36
C LEU A 50 -5.54 12.34 11.31
N GLN A 51 -6.48 12.94 10.59
CA GLN A 51 -6.15 13.95 9.59
C GLN A 51 -5.52 15.20 10.19
N SER A 52 -6.05 15.74 11.28
CA SER A 52 -5.57 17.01 11.83
C SER A 52 -4.30 16.89 12.67
N ASP A 53 -4.14 15.80 13.40
CA ASP A 53 -3.15 15.70 14.48
C ASP A 53 -2.09 14.61 14.24
N LEU A 54 -2.35 13.64 13.34
CA LEU A 54 -1.35 12.63 12.93
C LEU A 54 -0.80 12.89 11.51
N PHE A 55 -1.62 13.38 10.58
CA PHE A 55 -1.24 13.54 9.17
C PHE A 55 -1.16 15.02 8.72
N ASP A 56 -0.81 15.94 9.63
CA ASP A 56 -0.56 17.36 9.32
C ASP A 56 -1.63 18.08 8.49
N GLY A 57 -2.91 17.76 8.71
CA GLY A 57 -4.01 18.31 7.93
C GLY A 57 -4.36 17.50 6.68
N GLY A 58 -3.94 16.23 6.62
CA GLY A 58 -4.23 15.29 5.55
C GLY A 58 -3.20 15.28 4.44
N GLU A 59 -1.93 15.48 4.77
CA GLU A 59 -0.80 15.31 3.85
C GLU A 59 -0.51 13.83 3.60
N CYS A 60 0.11 13.52 2.45
CA CYS A 60 0.75 12.24 2.17
C CYS A 60 2.25 12.44 2.39
N GLY A 61 2.65 12.44 3.67
CA GLY A 61 4.02 12.65 4.12
C GLY A 61 4.50 11.50 4.99
N GLU A 62 5.49 11.78 5.85
CA GLU A 62 6.20 10.74 6.62
C GLU A 62 5.26 9.87 7.45
N GLU A 63 4.38 10.43 8.30
CA GLU A 63 3.45 9.61 9.10
C GLU A 63 2.53 8.73 8.27
N VAL A 64 2.17 9.16 7.05
CA VAL A 64 1.35 8.33 6.16
C VAL A 64 2.17 7.16 5.65
N HIS A 65 3.42 7.39 5.23
CA HIS A 65 4.34 6.37 4.74
C HIS A 65 4.63 5.34 5.84
N GLU A 66 4.97 5.81 7.03
CA GLU A 66 5.25 4.96 8.19
C GLU A 66 4.00 4.22 8.66
N SER A 67 2.83 4.87 8.68
CA SER A 67 1.57 4.22 9.04
C SER A 67 1.20 3.11 8.04
N LEU A 68 1.45 3.33 6.74
CA LEU A 68 1.28 2.29 5.72
C LEU A 68 2.26 1.14 5.95
N ARG A 69 3.54 1.43 6.18
CA ARG A 69 4.55 0.42 6.51
C ARG A 69 4.15 -0.39 7.75
N LEU A 70 3.69 0.27 8.81
CA LEU A 70 3.25 -0.37 10.06
C LEU A 70 2.12 -1.38 9.83
N THR A 71 1.21 -1.13 8.88
CA THR A 71 0.16 -2.12 8.56
C THR A 71 0.73 -3.45 8.08
N PHE A 72 1.81 -3.44 7.32
CA PHE A 72 2.49 -4.64 6.83
C PHE A 72 3.25 -5.33 7.97
N HIS A 73 4.02 -4.58 8.75
CA HIS A 73 4.85 -5.12 9.83
C HIS A 73 4.03 -5.76 10.95
N ASP A 74 2.85 -5.21 11.27
CA ASP A 74 1.85 -5.87 12.13
C ASP A 74 1.29 -7.12 11.45
N ALA A 75 0.72 -6.97 10.25
CA ALA A 75 -0.09 -8.02 9.64
C ALA A 75 0.69 -9.25 9.16
N ILE A 76 1.91 -9.07 8.63
CA ILE A 76 2.70 -10.17 8.06
C ILE A 76 3.34 -11.07 9.15
N GLY A 77 3.29 -10.63 10.41
CA GLY A 77 3.56 -11.41 11.62
C GLY A 77 2.56 -12.55 11.85
N PHE A 78 2.32 -13.35 10.81
CA PHE A 78 1.38 -14.45 10.76
C PHE A 78 1.96 -15.63 9.99
N SER A 79 1.98 -16.79 10.63
CA SER A 79 2.32 -18.07 10.01
C SER A 79 1.41 -19.16 10.57
N PRO A 80 0.69 -19.92 9.72
CA PRO A 80 -0.06 -21.09 10.16
C PRO A 80 0.78 -22.14 10.89
N THR A 81 2.10 -22.14 10.70
CA THR A 81 3.02 -23.13 11.27
C THR A 81 3.92 -22.58 12.38
N LYS A 82 4.32 -21.31 12.30
CA LYS A 82 5.21 -20.67 13.29
C LYS A 82 4.47 -19.85 14.35
N GLY A 83 3.20 -19.51 14.14
CA GLY A 83 2.43 -18.64 15.03
C GLY A 83 2.40 -17.18 14.54
N GLY A 84 2.15 -16.26 15.46
CA GLY A 84 1.87 -14.85 15.13
C GLY A 84 0.37 -14.61 14.89
N GLY A 85 -0.12 -13.45 15.32
CA GLY A 85 -1.54 -13.10 15.31
C GLY A 85 -2.04 -12.44 14.03
N GLY A 86 -1.12 -12.03 13.15
CA GLY A 86 -1.45 -11.26 11.95
C GLY A 86 -1.83 -9.83 12.29
N ALA A 87 -2.83 -9.29 11.60
CA ALA A 87 -3.26 -7.92 11.82
C ALA A 87 -4.04 -7.81 13.14
N ASP A 88 -3.33 -7.79 14.27
CA ASP A 88 -3.91 -7.80 15.63
C ASP A 88 -3.39 -6.68 16.54
N GLY A 89 -2.43 -5.88 16.07
CA GLY A 89 -1.82 -4.79 16.82
C GLY A 89 -0.76 -5.24 17.82
N SER A 90 -0.21 -6.45 17.67
CA SER A 90 0.83 -6.97 18.55
C SER A 90 2.07 -6.08 18.55
N ILE A 91 2.41 -5.46 17.42
CA ILE A 91 3.57 -4.58 17.31
C ILE A 91 3.49 -3.32 18.19
N ILE A 92 2.28 -2.83 18.48
CA ILE A 92 2.06 -1.74 19.46
C ILE A 92 2.03 -2.29 20.90
N VAL A 93 1.33 -3.40 21.13
CA VAL A 93 1.11 -3.92 22.50
C VAL A 93 2.35 -4.57 23.11
N PHE A 94 3.18 -5.19 22.26
CA PHE A 94 4.43 -5.86 22.61
C PHE A 94 5.62 -5.20 21.91
N SER A 95 5.59 -3.86 21.82
CA SER A 95 6.62 -3.08 21.13
C SER A 95 8.01 -3.32 21.71
N ASP A 96 8.14 -3.53 23.02
CA ASP A 96 9.40 -3.86 23.71
C ASP A 96 10.04 -5.18 23.24
N VAL A 97 9.29 -6.00 22.50
CA VAL A 97 9.78 -7.22 21.85
C VAL A 97 9.87 -7.02 20.34
N GLU A 98 8.78 -6.64 19.69
CA GLU A 98 8.72 -6.69 18.22
C GLU A 98 9.58 -5.63 17.54
N THR A 99 9.69 -4.42 18.08
CA THR A 99 10.53 -3.37 17.47
C THR A 99 12.03 -3.63 17.67
N THR A 100 12.40 -4.67 18.44
CA THR A 100 13.80 -5.10 18.59
C THR A 100 14.27 -6.07 17.51
N PHE A 101 13.36 -6.55 16.65
CA PHE A 101 13.72 -7.42 15.53
C PHE A 101 14.42 -6.61 14.44
N ASP A 102 15.49 -7.14 13.86
CA ASP A 102 16.29 -6.43 12.84
C ASP A 102 15.41 -5.99 11.64
N ALA A 103 14.48 -6.84 11.21
CA ALA A 103 13.54 -6.54 10.12
C ALA A 103 12.53 -5.41 10.45
N ASN A 104 12.36 -5.05 11.72
CA ASN A 104 11.53 -3.92 12.19
C ASN A 104 12.32 -2.63 12.37
N GLY A 105 13.61 -2.57 12.01
CA GLY A 105 14.40 -1.34 12.18
C GLY A 105 13.75 -0.11 11.54
N GLY A 106 13.61 0.96 12.32
CA GLY A 106 12.94 2.21 11.93
C GLY A 106 11.41 2.17 11.99
N ILE A 107 10.79 1.17 12.64
CA ILE A 107 9.33 1.16 12.92
C ILE A 107 9.03 1.73 14.33
N GLU A 108 10.03 1.78 15.20
CA GLU A 108 9.91 2.24 16.58
C GLU A 108 9.28 3.64 16.69
N ASP A 109 9.68 4.56 15.82
CA ASP A 109 9.21 5.95 15.86
C ASP A 109 7.70 6.04 15.62
N ILE A 110 7.18 5.44 14.54
CA ILE A 110 5.74 5.43 14.27
C ILE A 110 4.93 4.61 15.29
N VAL A 111 5.52 3.55 15.87
CA VAL A 111 4.88 2.80 16.97
C VAL A 111 4.71 3.70 18.19
N ASP A 112 5.74 4.47 18.55
CA ASP A 112 5.70 5.40 19.67
C ASP A 112 4.72 6.56 19.41
N VAL A 113 4.74 7.15 18.21
CA VAL A 113 3.82 8.22 17.78
C VAL A 113 2.37 7.74 17.85
N GLN A 114 2.04 6.58 17.25
CA GLN A 114 0.68 6.04 17.27
C GLN A 114 0.24 5.62 18.68
N SER A 115 1.15 5.06 19.50
CA SER A 115 0.86 4.70 20.89
C SER A 115 0.51 5.93 21.73
N GLN A 116 1.27 7.02 21.56
CA GLN A 116 1.02 8.29 22.23
C GLN A 116 -0.28 8.92 21.75
N PHE A 117 -0.55 8.92 20.43
CA PHE A 117 -1.81 9.39 19.86
C PHE A 117 -3.01 8.65 20.45
N ILE A 118 -2.96 7.32 20.54
CA ILE A 118 -4.01 6.48 21.12
C ILE A 118 -4.30 6.91 22.57
N ALA A 119 -3.24 7.13 23.36
CA ALA A 119 -3.33 7.51 24.76
C ALA A 119 -3.92 8.92 24.93
N ASP A 120 -3.41 9.91 24.20
CA ASP A 120 -3.81 11.32 24.34
C ASP A 120 -5.25 11.56 23.88
N ASN A 121 -5.69 10.84 22.84
CA ASN A 121 -7.03 10.99 22.27
C ASN A 121 -8.06 10.03 22.86
N ASN A 122 -7.70 9.22 23.87
CA ASN A 122 -8.57 8.19 24.47
C ASN A 122 -9.22 7.29 23.42
N VAL A 123 -8.45 6.85 22.43
CA VAL A 123 -8.94 5.99 21.34
C VAL A 123 -9.46 4.67 21.93
N THR A 124 -10.66 4.27 21.53
CA THR A 124 -11.38 3.12 22.12
C THR A 124 -11.37 1.85 21.26
N ILE A 125 -10.96 1.95 20.00
CA ILE A 125 -10.79 0.77 19.13
C ILE A 125 -9.51 0.01 19.52
N SER A 126 -9.40 -1.25 19.11
CA SER A 126 -8.21 -2.04 19.42
C SER A 126 -6.97 -1.50 18.68
N PRO A 127 -5.75 -1.76 19.17
CA PRO A 127 -4.53 -1.37 18.48
C PRO A 127 -4.46 -1.89 17.03
N GLY A 128 -4.87 -3.14 16.79
CA GLY A 128 -4.94 -3.69 15.44
C GLY A 128 -5.96 -2.96 14.55
N ASP A 129 -7.12 -2.56 15.10
CA ASP A 129 -8.07 -1.73 14.34
C ASP A 129 -7.50 -0.34 14.06
N PHE A 130 -6.76 0.24 15.00
CA PHE A 130 -6.15 1.55 14.85
C PHE A 130 -5.07 1.56 13.76
N ILE A 131 -4.12 0.62 13.78
CA ILE A 131 -3.06 0.52 12.75
C ILE A 131 -3.67 0.45 11.35
N GLN A 132 -4.65 -0.44 11.17
CA GLN A 132 -5.27 -0.66 9.86
C GLN A 132 -6.17 0.51 9.44
N LEU A 133 -6.77 1.24 10.40
CA LEU A 133 -7.49 2.48 10.12
C LEU A 133 -6.53 3.60 9.71
N ALA A 134 -5.44 3.81 10.46
CA ALA A 134 -4.43 4.82 10.21
C ALA A 134 -3.80 4.62 8.82
N GLY A 135 -3.38 3.40 8.48
CA GLY A 135 -2.85 3.11 7.14
C GLY A 135 -3.88 3.34 6.02
N ALA A 136 -5.13 2.93 6.18
CA ALA A 136 -6.17 3.15 5.16
C ALA A 136 -6.56 4.63 5.00
N VAL A 137 -6.60 5.40 6.09
CA VAL A 137 -6.85 6.85 6.07
C VAL A 137 -5.65 7.58 5.48
N GLY A 138 -4.43 7.29 5.93
CA GLY A 138 -3.21 7.91 5.44
C GLY A 138 -3.04 7.71 3.94
N VAL A 139 -3.15 6.47 3.45
CA VAL A 139 -3.11 6.19 2.00
C VAL A 139 -4.16 6.98 1.22
N SER A 140 -5.32 7.28 1.82
CA SER A 140 -6.35 8.07 1.14
C SER A 140 -5.96 9.54 0.93
N ASN A 141 -4.91 10.02 1.60
CA ASN A 141 -4.34 11.35 1.40
C ASN A 141 -3.47 11.42 0.14
N CYS A 142 -2.89 10.30 -0.28
CA CYS A 142 -2.01 10.22 -1.43
C CYS A 142 -2.82 10.29 -2.74
N PRO A 143 -2.67 11.33 -3.57
CA PRO A 143 -3.35 11.40 -4.86
C PRO A 143 -3.04 10.16 -5.71
N GLY A 144 -4.05 9.61 -6.35
CA GLY A 144 -3.94 8.39 -7.15
C GLY A 144 -4.27 7.10 -6.41
N ALA A 145 -4.23 7.10 -5.08
CA ALA A 145 -4.43 5.90 -4.28
C ALA A 145 -5.84 5.29 -4.46
N PRO A 146 -6.00 3.98 -4.28
CA PRO A 146 -7.32 3.39 -4.14
C PRO A 146 -7.90 3.68 -2.74
N LYS A 147 -9.22 3.59 -2.64
CA LYS A 147 -9.87 3.53 -1.34
C LYS A 147 -9.72 2.12 -0.76
N ILE A 148 -8.85 1.96 0.23
CA ILE A 148 -8.64 0.67 0.90
C ILE A 148 -9.86 0.34 1.78
N PRO A 149 -10.45 -0.87 1.65
CA PRO A 149 -11.53 -1.30 2.55
C PRO A 149 -11.07 -1.42 4.00
N PHE A 150 -11.89 -0.95 4.94
CA PHE A 150 -11.59 -1.02 6.36
C PHE A 150 -12.64 -1.85 7.10
N PHE A 151 -12.17 -2.87 7.82
CA PHE A 151 -12.98 -3.75 8.66
C PHE A 151 -12.57 -3.55 10.12
N MET A 152 -13.53 -3.33 11.02
CA MET A 152 -13.30 -3.09 12.45
C MET A 152 -13.77 -4.28 13.28
N GLY A 153 -13.07 -4.59 14.36
CA GLY A 153 -13.44 -5.62 15.34
C GLY A 153 -12.29 -6.54 15.75
N ARG A 154 -11.03 -6.19 15.45
CA ARG A 154 -9.87 -7.01 15.81
C ARG A 154 -9.80 -7.19 17.34
N PRO A 155 -9.64 -8.42 17.85
CA PRO A 155 -9.44 -8.65 19.27
C PRO A 155 -8.07 -8.12 19.71
N ALA A 156 -7.87 -7.95 21.02
CA ALA A 156 -6.55 -7.65 21.56
C ALA A 156 -5.55 -8.77 21.23
N PRO A 157 -4.28 -8.43 20.93
CA PRO A 157 -3.26 -9.41 20.59
C PRO A 157 -2.94 -10.28 21.81
N LYS A 158 -2.59 -11.55 21.57
CA LYS A 158 -2.38 -12.54 22.65
C LYS A 158 -0.92 -12.68 23.09
N ALA A 159 0.00 -12.38 22.19
CA ALA A 159 1.44 -12.46 22.38
C ALA A 159 2.13 -11.67 21.27
N ALA A 160 3.40 -11.35 21.45
CA ALA A 160 4.26 -10.82 20.40
C ALA A 160 4.34 -11.79 19.21
N SER A 161 4.47 -11.25 18.01
CA SER A 161 4.82 -11.99 16.80
C SER A 161 6.18 -12.71 16.97
N PRO A 162 6.34 -13.94 16.44
CA PRO A 162 7.66 -14.55 16.31
C PRO A 162 8.55 -13.75 15.36
N ASP A 163 9.84 -13.64 15.70
CA ASP A 163 10.86 -13.07 14.82
C ASP A 163 11.04 -13.91 13.52
N GLY A 164 11.59 -13.27 12.47
CA GLY A 164 11.87 -13.88 11.16
C GLY A 164 10.62 -14.15 10.32
N LEU A 165 9.52 -13.43 10.58
CA LEU A 165 8.30 -13.46 9.77
C LEU A 165 8.17 -12.27 8.80
N ILE A 166 8.97 -11.22 9.00
CA ILE A 166 9.03 -10.05 8.13
C ILE A 166 10.19 -10.25 7.14
N PRO A 167 9.97 -10.11 5.82
CA PRO A 167 11.04 -10.13 4.83
C PRO A 167 12.03 -8.98 5.00
N GLU A 168 13.30 -9.24 4.71
CA GLU A 168 14.38 -8.24 4.76
C GLU A 168 14.76 -7.80 3.34
N PRO A 169 15.30 -6.58 3.14
CA PRO A 169 15.57 -6.05 1.81
C PRO A 169 16.64 -6.82 1.03
N PHE A 170 17.46 -7.62 1.72
CA PHE A 170 18.49 -8.49 1.15
C PHE A 170 18.04 -9.95 1.00
N ASP A 171 16.79 -10.27 1.34
CA ASP A 171 16.26 -11.61 1.15
C ASP A 171 16.15 -11.98 -0.33
N SER A 172 16.46 -13.23 -0.64
CA SER A 172 16.27 -13.74 -2.00
C SER A 172 14.78 -13.77 -2.36
N VAL A 173 14.48 -13.62 -3.65
CA VAL A 173 13.11 -13.75 -4.18
C VAL A 173 12.45 -15.07 -3.72
N ASP A 174 13.21 -16.16 -3.64
CA ASP A 174 12.72 -17.44 -3.11
C ASP A 174 12.26 -17.34 -1.65
N LYS A 175 13.05 -16.69 -0.78
CA LYS A 175 12.71 -16.51 0.64
C LYS A 175 11.49 -15.60 0.78
N ILE A 176 11.44 -14.49 0.05
CA ILE A 176 10.31 -13.55 0.06
C ILE A 176 9.02 -14.24 -0.40
N LEU A 177 9.02 -14.85 -1.59
CA LEU A 177 7.83 -15.51 -2.12
C LEU A 177 7.38 -16.68 -1.26
N ALA A 178 8.29 -17.44 -0.64
CA ALA A 178 7.94 -18.50 0.30
C ALA A 178 7.31 -17.93 1.59
N ARG A 179 7.82 -16.81 2.12
CA ARG A 179 7.28 -16.13 3.30
C ARG A 179 5.86 -15.64 3.06
N PHE A 180 5.64 -14.93 1.95
CA PHE A 180 4.32 -14.48 1.53
C PHE A 180 3.37 -15.65 1.23
N SER A 181 3.85 -16.72 0.61
CA SER A 181 3.03 -17.92 0.36
C SER A 181 2.58 -18.60 1.66
N ASP A 182 3.41 -18.63 2.72
CA ASP A 182 3.03 -19.15 4.04
C ASP A 182 1.93 -18.29 4.70
N ALA A 183 1.96 -16.97 4.49
CA ALA A 183 0.89 -16.04 4.87
C ALA A 183 -0.32 -16.06 3.90
N GLY A 184 -0.24 -16.82 2.80
CA GLY A 184 -1.34 -17.04 1.87
C GLY A 184 -1.38 -16.15 0.63
N PHE A 185 -0.31 -15.43 0.30
CA PHE A 185 -0.22 -14.56 -0.88
C PHE A 185 0.46 -15.24 -2.07
N SER A 186 -0.03 -14.92 -3.26
CA SER A 186 0.59 -15.25 -4.54
C SER A 186 1.67 -14.24 -4.91
N ALA A 187 2.57 -14.61 -5.82
CA ALA A 187 3.62 -13.70 -6.31
C ALA A 187 3.07 -12.40 -6.90
N ALA A 188 1.92 -12.46 -7.60
CA ALA A 188 1.28 -11.27 -8.13
C ALA A 188 0.74 -10.33 -7.03
N GLU A 189 0.23 -10.90 -5.93
CA GLU A 189 -0.19 -10.11 -4.77
C GLU A 189 1.00 -9.50 -4.03
N VAL A 190 2.18 -10.16 -4.01
CA VAL A 190 3.42 -9.56 -3.48
C VAL A 190 3.79 -8.32 -4.27
N VAL A 191 3.83 -8.41 -5.60
CA VAL A 191 4.13 -7.26 -6.46
C VAL A 191 3.08 -6.16 -6.30
N ALA A 192 1.81 -6.52 -6.15
CA ALA A 192 0.75 -5.55 -5.91
C ALA A 192 0.94 -4.83 -4.56
N LEU A 193 1.32 -5.53 -3.48
CA LEU A 193 1.60 -4.91 -2.18
C LEU A 193 2.78 -3.95 -2.23
N LEU A 194 3.83 -4.25 -3.01
CA LEU A 194 4.99 -3.37 -3.20
C LEU A 194 4.64 -2.03 -3.88
N ALA A 195 3.42 -1.85 -4.39
CA ALA A 195 2.93 -0.52 -4.76
C ALA A 195 2.96 0.47 -3.60
N SER A 196 3.01 0.01 -2.34
CA SER A 196 3.25 0.87 -1.18
C SER A 196 4.57 1.64 -1.28
N HIS A 197 5.58 1.10 -1.98
CA HIS A 197 6.87 1.78 -2.16
C HIS A 197 6.78 3.01 -3.09
N SER A 198 5.66 3.23 -3.78
CA SER A 198 5.40 4.49 -4.53
C SER A 198 5.10 5.67 -3.61
N VAL A 199 4.75 5.41 -2.35
CA VAL A 199 4.50 6.45 -1.33
C VAL A 199 5.30 6.13 -0.07
N ALA A 200 6.63 6.10 -0.22
CA ALA A 200 7.54 5.69 0.84
C ALA A 200 8.96 6.23 0.65
N ALA A 201 9.70 6.22 1.76
CA ALA A 201 11.12 6.50 1.83
C ALA A 201 11.83 5.54 2.81
N ALA A 202 13.16 5.58 2.81
CA ALA A 202 13.99 4.81 3.72
C ALA A 202 14.85 5.71 4.62
N ASP A 203 14.85 5.39 5.91
CA ASP A 203 15.69 6.06 6.91
C ASP A 203 16.90 5.23 7.35
N THR A 204 16.74 3.92 7.42
CA THR A 204 17.69 3.03 8.12
C THR A 204 18.58 2.24 7.18
N VAL A 205 18.25 2.14 5.89
CA VAL A 205 19.07 1.45 4.88
C VAL A 205 20.40 2.17 4.70
N ASP A 206 20.36 3.49 4.51
CA ASP A 206 21.52 4.37 4.64
C ASP A 206 21.20 5.50 5.64
N SER A 207 21.58 5.29 6.89
CA SER A 207 21.38 6.26 7.98
C SER A 207 22.07 7.62 7.80
N THR A 208 22.88 7.82 6.76
CA THR A 208 23.49 9.12 6.45
C THR A 208 22.59 10.04 5.62
N ILE A 209 21.52 9.49 5.02
CA ILE A 209 20.56 10.17 4.14
C ILE A 209 19.11 9.73 4.44
N PRO A 210 18.60 9.96 5.66
CA PRO A 210 17.22 9.61 5.99
C PRO A 210 16.21 10.36 5.11
N GLY A 211 15.03 9.76 4.93
CA GLY A 211 13.95 10.24 4.09
C GLY A 211 14.22 10.05 2.59
N THR A 212 15.17 9.19 2.17
CA THR A 212 15.43 9.00 0.74
C THR A 212 14.32 8.14 0.10
N PRO A 213 13.55 8.65 -0.87
CA PRO A 213 12.42 7.94 -1.46
C PRO A 213 12.83 6.79 -2.39
N PHE A 214 11.88 5.86 -2.60
CA PHE A 214 12.06 4.75 -3.54
C PHE A 214 11.70 5.09 -5.00
N ASP A 215 11.03 6.23 -5.22
CA ASP A 215 10.79 6.80 -6.54
C ASP A 215 10.84 8.33 -6.51
N SER A 216 10.64 8.96 -7.66
CA SER A 216 10.71 10.42 -7.81
C SER A 216 9.46 11.20 -7.35
N THR A 217 8.40 10.51 -6.93
CA THR A 217 7.09 11.09 -6.59
C THR A 217 6.51 10.47 -5.31
N PRO A 218 7.21 10.52 -4.17
CA PRO A 218 6.83 9.80 -2.95
C PRO A 218 5.52 10.28 -2.31
N ASP A 219 4.94 11.40 -2.76
CA ASP A 219 3.64 11.90 -2.31
C ASP A 219 2.47 11.46 -3.23
N LEU A 220 2.74 10.75 -4.32
CA LEU A 220 1.77 10.31 -5.31
C LEU A 220 1.73 8.78 -5.39
N PHE A 221 0.54 8.21 -5.27
CA PHE A 221 0.37 6.78 -5.51
C PHE A 221 0.21 6.53 -7.02
N ASP A 222 1.34 6.38 -7.70
CA ASP A 222 1.42 6.16 -9.14
C ASP A 222 2.30 4.95 -9.48
N SER A 223 2.80 4.89 -10.73
CA SER A 223 3.58 3.76 -11.24
C SER A 223 5.07 4.07 -11.36
N GLN A 224 5.54 5.23 -10.87
CA GLN A 224 6.94 5.65 -11.00
C GLN A 224 7.88 4.67 -10.30
N PHE A 225 7.56 4.17 -9.12
CA PHE A 225 8.28 3.06 -8.48
C PHE A 225 8.52 1.86 -9.43
N PHE A 226 7.46 1.38 -10.12
CA PHE A 226 7.59 0.23 -11.03
C PHE A 226 8.47 0.54 -12.25
N ILE A 227 8.46 1.79 -12.71
CA ILE A 227 9.27 2.26 -13.85
C ILE A 227 10.72 2.44 -13.43
N GLU A 228 10.95 3.13 -12.32
CA GLU A 228 12.26 3.57 -11.87
C GLU A 228 13.10 2.40 -11.37
N VAL A 229 12.51 1.41 -10.71
CA VAL A 229 13.20 0.15 -10.36
C VAL A 229 13.66 -0.63 -11.62
N GLN A 230 12.94 -0.50 -12.74
CA GLN A 230 13.32 -1.13 -14.01
C GLN A 230 14.47 -0.38 -14.72
N LEU A 231 14.76 0.87 -14.35
CA LEU A 231 15.91 1.59 -14.89
C LEU A 231 17.22 0.96 -14.42
N LYS A 232 18.27 1.09 -15.23
CA LYS A 232 19.62 0.69 -14.87
C LYS A 232 20.14 1.47 -13.66
N GLY A 233 20.57 0.75 -12.63
CA GLY A 233 21.23 1.35 -11.47
C GLY A 233 22.62 1.91 -11.84
N THR A 234 22.87 3.19 -11.53
CA THR A 234 24.13 3.87 -11.91
C THR A 234 24.95 4.36 -10.73
N LEU A 235 24.32 4.67 -9.60
CA LEU A 235 24.95 5.26 -8.42
C LEU A 235 24.30 4.77 -7.12
N PHE A 236 24.94 5.01 -5.98
CA PHE A 236 24.28 5.00 -4.67
C PHE A 236 24.04 6.47 -4.28
N PRO A 237 22.84 6.84 -3.78
CA PRO A 237 22.52 8.24 -3.46
C PRO A 237 23.33 8.79 -2.28
N GLY A 238 23.77 7.91 -1.36
CA GLY A 238 24.58 8.25 -0.20
C GLY A 238 25.92 7.51 -0.19
N THR A 239 26.09 6.65 0.81
CA THR A 239 27.23 5.74 0.96
C THR A 239 27.02 4.46 0.13
N SER A 240 28.06 3.61 0.06
CA SER A 240 27.97 2.31 -0.59
C SER A 240 28.20 1.19 0.42
N ASP A 241 27.92 -0.06 0.01
CA ASP A 241 28.08 -1.27 0.84
C ASP A 241 27.08 -1.37 2.03
N ASN A 242 25.93 -0.71 1.93
CA ASN A 242 24.81 -0.91 2.83
C ASN A 242 24.09 -2.24 2.50
N GLU A 243 23.76 -3.04 3.51
CA GLU A 243 23.13 -4.34 3.30
C GLU A 243 21.69 -4.18 2.78
N GLY A 244 21.36 -4.88 1.69
CA GLY A 244 20.05 -4.76 1.05
C GLY A 244 19.87 -3.52 0.18
N GLU A 245 20.90 -2.68 -0.03
CA GLU A 245 20.88 -1.59 -0.99
C GLU A 245 21.60 -1.98 -2.30
N VAL A 246 21.03 -1.58 -3.42
CA VAL A 246 21.68 -1.62 -4.74
C VAL A 246 21.63 -0.27 -5.41
N LYS A 247 22.41 -0.09 -6.48
CA LYS A 247 22.45 1.18 -7.20
C LYS A 247 21.07 1.58 -7.71
N SER A 248 20.70 2.83 -7.47
CA SER A 248 19.52 3.50 -8.00
C SER A 248 19.83 4.20 -9.33
N PRO A 249 18.82 4.64 -10.09
CA PRO A 249 19.00 5.28 -11.39
C PRO A 249 19.24 6.79 -11.26
N ALA A 250 18.95 7.40 -10.11
CA ALA A 250 18.97 8.85 -9.92
C ALA A 250 19.52 9.28 -8.54
N LEU A 251 20.02 10.52 -8.49
CA LEU A 251 20.44 11.14 -7.24
C LEU A 251 19.21 11.44 -6.38
N GLY A 252 19.29 11.09 -5.08
CA GLY A 252 18.19 11.27 -4.15
C GLY A 252 17.10 10.21 -4.24
N GLU A 253 17.35 9.10 -4.94
CA GLU A 253 16.49 7.90 -4.94
C GLU A 253 17.32 6.73 -4.43
N ILE A 254 16.76 5.89 -3.56
CA ILE A 254 17.39 4.67 -3.06
C ILE A 254 16.67 3.44 -3.63
N ARG A 255 17.41 2.35 -3.84
CA ARG A 255 16.83 1.12 -4.37
C ARG A 255 17.18 -0.07 -3.49
N LEU A 256 16.14 -0.75 -3.02
CA LEU A 256 16.29 -2.01 -2.28
C LEU A 256 16.69 -3.14 -3.23
N GLN A 257 17.54 -4.05 -2.75
CA GLN A 257 17.96 -5.24 -3.50
C GLN A 257 16.76 -6.12 -3.86
N SER A 258 15.88 -6.38 -2.89
CA SER A 258 14.66 -7.18 -3.08
C SER A 258 13.75 -6.63 -4.17
N ASP A 259 13.53 -5.32 -4.23
CA ASP A 259 12.75 -4.68 -5.30
C ASP A 259 13.41 -4.85 -6.67
N ALA A 260 14.73 -4.61 -6.75
CA ALA A 260 15.48 -4.78 -7.98
C ALA A 260 15.43 -6.23 -8.51
N ASP A 261 15.50 -7.20 -7.61
CA ASP A 261 15.45 -8.63 -7.91
C ASP A 261 14.02 -9.07 -8.28
N LEU A 262 12.98 -8.65 -7.54
CA LEU A 262 11.57 -8.95 -7.84
C LEU A 262 11.11 -8.34 -9.17
N ALA A 263 11.59 -7.15 -9.52
CA ALA A 263 11.30 -6.53 -10.82
C ALA A 263 11.90 -7.30 -12.01
N ARG A 264 12.87 -8.20 -11.77
CA ARG A 264 13.61 -8.92 -12.80
C ARG A 264 13.45 -10.45 -12.74
N ASP A 265 12.85 -10.99 -11.68
CA ASP A 265 12.59 -12.42 -11.57
C ASP A 265 11.45 -12.86 -12.49
N SER A 266 11.65 -13.95 -13.23
CA SER A 266 10.68 -14.50 -14.20
C SER A 266 9.27 -14.77 -13.62
N ARG A 267 9.14 -14.94 -12.30
CA ARG A 267 7.84 -15.20 -11.62
C ARG A 267 7.05 -13.93 -11.35
N THR A 268 7.70 -12.76 -11.36
CA THR A 268 7.15 -11.48 -10.90
C THR A 268 7.29 -10.36 -11.93
N ALA A 269 8.31 -10.40 -12.79
CA ALA A 269 8.65 -9.33 -13.74
C ALA A 269 7.50 -8.92 -14.66
N CYS A 270 6.68 -9.87 -15.14
CA CYS A 270 5.53 -9.51 -15.97
C CYS A 270 4.38 -8.88 -15.20
N GLU A 271 4.16 -9.26 -13.94
CA GLU A 271 3.19 -8.55 -13.10
C GLU A 271 3.73 -7.16 -12.71
N TRP A 272 5.03 -7.05 -12.44
CA TRP A 272 5.72 -5.77 -12.18
C TRP A 272 5.51 -4.79 -13.33
N GLN A 273 5.86 -5.21 -14.55
CA GLN A 273 5.69 -4.40 -15.76
C GLN A 273 4.22 -4.06 -16.05
N SER A 274 3.28 -4.89 -15.60
CA SER A 274 1.85 -4.69 -15.90
C SER A 274 1.22 -3.47 -15.24
N PHE A 275 1.90 -2.86 -14.26
CA PHE A 275 1.46 -1.65 -13.57
C PHE A 275 1.96 -0.36 -14.22
N VAL A 276 3.00 -0.43 -15.05
CA VAL A 276 3.73 0.72 -15.62
C VAL A 276 2.84 1.77 -16.30
N ASP A 277 1.84 1.36 -17.07
CA ASP A 277 0.93 2.28 -17.78
C ASP A 277 -0.55 2.03 -17.43
N ASN A 278 -0.80 1.42 -16.27
CA ASN A 278 -2.13 0.90 -15.92
C ASN A 278 -2.54 1.22 -14.47
N GLN A 279 -2.79 2.51 -14.21
CA GLN A 279 -3.24 3.01 -12.91
C GLN A 279 -4.49 2.28 -12.39
N ALA A 280 -5.43 1.93 -13.28
CA ALA A 280 -6.64 1.22 -12.86
C ALA A 280 -6.33 -0.17 -12.30
N LYS A 281 -5.44 -0.92 -12.97
CA LYS A 281 -4.98 -2.23 -12.48
C LYS A 281 -4.22 -2.06 -11.16
N LEU A 282 -3.26 -1.14 -11.10
CA LEU A 282 -2.46 -0.85 -9.90
C LEU A 282 -3.35 -0.60 -8.68
N LYS A 283 -4.28 0.36 -8.79
CA LYS A 283 -5.25 0.68 -7.73
C LYS A 283 -6.06 -0.53 -7.29
N SER A 284 -6.60 -1.29 -8.25
CA SER A 284 -7.45 -2.44 -7.93
C SER A 284 -6.67 -3.57 -7.25
N ALA A 285 -5.48 -3.91 -7.77
CA ALA A 285 -4.66 -4.99 -7.24
C ALA A 285 -4.12 -4.65 -5.85
N PHE A 286 -3.64 -3.42 -5.64
CA PHE A 286 -3.18 -2.96 -4.33
C PHE A 286 -4.33 -2.96 -3.30
N ALA A 287 -5.51 -2.45 -3.65
CA ALA A 287 -6.65 -2.43 -2.74
C ALA A 287 -7.09 -3.84 -2.31
N ASP A 288 -7.13 -4.79 -3.26
CA ASP A 288 -7.49 -6.18 -2.99
C ASP A 288 -6.43 -6.87 -2.12
N ALA A 289 -5.15 -6.65 -2.39
CA ALA A 289 -4.05 -7.22 -1.63
C ALA A 289 -3.95 -6.63 -0.21
N MET A 290 -4.10 -5.30 -0.05
CA MET A 290 -4.17 -4.62 1.24
C MET A 290 -5.37 -5.06 2.07
N LYS A 291 -6.53 -5.24 1.45
CA LYS A 291 -7.70 -5.83 2.13
C LYS A 291 -7.36 -7.21 2.68
N LYS A 292 -6.72 -8.08 1.87
CA LYS A 292 -6.32 -9.42 2.32
C LYS A 292 -5.30 -9.36 3.46
N MET A 293 -4.29 -8.49 3.35
CA MET A 293 -3.29 -8.27 4.39
C MET A 293 -3.90 -7.81 5.71
N SER A 294 -4.78 -6.82 5.68
CA SER A 294 -5.45 -6.32 6.89
C SER A 294 -6.36 -7.36 7.59
N LEU A 295 -6.65 -8.49 6.93
CA LEU A 295 -7.46 -9.58 7.46
C LEU A 295 -6.62 -10.81 7.89
N LEU A 296 -5.29 -10.76 7.81
CA LEU A 296 -4.44 -11.86 8.28
C LEU A 296 -4.70 -12.16 9.76
N GLY A 297 -4.88 -13.44 10.08
CA GLY A 297 -5.23 -13.90 11.42
C GLY A 297 -6.66 -13.60 11.88
N GLN A 298 -7.47 -12.90 11.07
CA GLN A 298 -8.83 -12.51 11.41
C GLN A 298 -9.88 -13.36 10.69
N ASN A 299 -11.07 -13.47 11.30
CA ASN A 299 -12.26 -13.98 10.63
C ASN A 299 -13.14 -12.80 10.22
N VAL A 300 -13.27 -12.55 8.91
CA VAL A 300 -14.02 -11.40 8.38
C VAL A 300 -15.50 -11.39 8.79
N ASP A 301 -16.10 -12.56 9.06
CA ASP A 301 -17.49 -12.67 9.50
C ASP A 301 -17.71 -12.14 10.93
N ASP A 302 -16.64 -12.02 11.72
CA ASP A 302 -16.66 -11.45 13.07
C ASP A 302 -16.35 -9.94 13.06
N LEU A 303 -16.02 -9.38 11.89
CA LEU A 303 -15.69 -7.96 11.72
C LEU A 303 -16.87 -7.18 11.10
N VAL A 304 -16.80 -5.85 11.21
CA VAL A 304 -17.76 -4.93 10.61
C VAL A 304 -17.08 -4.11 9.53
N ASP A 305 -17.62 -4.16 8.31
CA ASP A 305 -17.21 -3.27 7.23
C ASP A 305 -17.55 -1.82 7.60
N CYS A 306 -16.51 -1.02 7.82
CA CYS A 306 -16.57 0.39 8.11
C CYS A 306 -15.92 1.23 7.01
N SER A 307 -15.80 0.71 5.78
CA SER A 307 -15.17 1.39 4.64
C SER A 307 -15.84 2.73 4.27
N ASP A 308 -17.05 3.01 4.77
CA ASP A 308 -17.72 4.30 4.62
C ASP A 308 -16.94 5.46 5.27
N VAL A 309 -16.09 5.20 6.27
CA VAL A 309 -15.41 6.25 7.05
C VAL A 309 -14.08 6.70 6.42
N ILE A 310 -13.52 5.87 5.54
CA ILE A 310 -12.28 6.21 4.83
C ILE A 310 -12.59 7.36 3.84
N PRO A 311 -11.79 8.44 3.82
CA PRO A 311 -11.93 9.50 2.83
C PRO A 311 -11.87 8.97 1.40
N THR A 312 -12.40 9.75 0.45
CA THR A 312 -12.26 9.42 -0.97
C THR A 312 -10.92 9.99 -1.44
N PRO A 313 -9.98 9.15 -1.92
CA PRO A 313 -8.70 9.65 -2.40
C PRO A 313 -8.87 10.59 -3.59
N GLN A 314 -7.96 11.56 -3.71
CA GLN A 314 -7.89 12.40 -4.90
C GLN A 314 -7.42 11.58 -6.10
N ASP A 315 -7.85 11.96 -7.30
CA ASP A 315 -7.30 11.38 -8.53
C ASP A 315 -5.85 11.87 -8.73
N LEU A 316 -5.05 11.10 -9.48
CA LEU A 316 -3.72 11.56 -9.88
C LEU A 316 -3.83 12.90 -10.64
N PRO A 317 -2.94 13.86 -10.37
CA PRO A 317 -2.82 15.05 -11.21
C PRO A 317 -2.60 14.67 -12.66
N ALA A 318 -3.21 15.39 -13.61
CA ALA A 318 -3.08 15.09 -15.04
C ALA A 318 -1.63 15.17 -15.56
N SER A 319 -0.73 15.79 -14.79
CA SER A 319 0.71 15.88 -15.06
C SER A 319 1.52 14.70 -14.52
N ALA A 320 0.96 13.87 -13.63
CA ALA A 320 1.63 12.74 -12.98
C ALA A 320 1.41 11.43 -13.77
N GLY A 321 1.54 11.50 -15.10
CA GLY A 321 1.48 10.31 -15.93
C GLY A 321 2.79 9.52 -15.89
N PRO A 322 2.80 8.22 -16.23
CA PRO A 322 4.00 7.41 -16.35
C PRO A 322 5.07 8.07 -17.24
N HIS A 323 6.29 8.18 -16.72
CA HIS A 323 7.38 8.86 -17.44
C HIS A 323 8.76 8.33 -17.08
N LEU A 324 9.73 8.57 -17.96
CA LEU A 324 11.14 8.40 -17.61
C LEU A 324 11.65 9.65 -16.89
N LEU A 325 12.64 9.47 -16.02
CA LEU A 325 13.35 10.60 -15.40
C LEU A 325 14.03 11.47 -16.47
N PRO A 326 14.24 12.77 -16.22
CA PRO A 326 14.88 13.67 -17.17
C PRO A 326 16.22 13.13 -17.65
N SER A 327 16.53 13.34 -18.94
CA SER A 327 17.74 12.87 -19.64
C SER A 327 17.89 11.36 -19.85
N LEU A 328 16.99 10.53 -19.31
CA LEU A 328 16.96 9.09 -19.58
C LEU A 328 16.16 8.76 -20.83
N THR A 329 16.35 7.55 -21.33
CA THR A 329 15.73 7.04 -22.55
C THR A 329 15.26 5.60 -22.36
N MET A 330 14.53 5.07 -23.34
CA MET A 330 14.13 3.66 -23.34
C MET A 330 15.33 2.69 -23.31
N ASP A 331 16.53 3.13 -23.71
CA ASP A 331 17.76 2.30 -23.64
C ASP A 331 18.26 2.11 -22.20
N ASP A 332 17.76 2.90 -21.25
CA ASP A 332 18.12 2.81 -19.83
C ASP A 332 17.22 1.83 -19.06
N ILE A 333 16.16 1.29 -19.69
CA ILE A 333 15.25 0.31 -19.10
C ILE A 333 15.83 -1.10 -19.25
N GLU A 334 15.97 -1.81 -18.13
CA GLU A 334 16.35 -3.21 -18.06
C GLU A 334 15.10 -4.10 -18.01
N ALA A 335 14.30 -4.09 -19.08
CA ALA A 335 13.05 -4.86 -19.17
C ALA A 335 13.29 -6.35 -18.95
N ALA A 336 12.43 -6.99 -18.15
CA ALA A 336 12.57 -8.39 -17.75
C ALA A 336 11.33 -9.27 -18.00
N CYS A 337 10.22 -8.69 -18.47
CA CYS A 337 9.06 -9.48 -18.85
C CYS A 337 9.22 -10.07 -20.26
N ASP A 338 9.23 -11.40 -20.35
CA ASP A 338 9.34 -12.12 -21.63
C ASP A 338 8.03 -12.13 -22.44
N ASP A 339 6.88 -11.91 -21.78
CA ASP A 339 5.55 -12.00 -22.42
C ASP A 339 5.19 -10.75 -23.23
N THR A 340 5.63 -9.57 -22.78
CA THR A 340 5.27 -8.28 -23.40
C THR A 340 6.45 -7.31 -23.37
N PRO A 341 6.65 -6.51 -24.43
CA PRO A 341 7.66 -5.46 -24.39
C PRO A 341 7.29 -4.39 -23.37
N PHE A 342 8.30 -3.76 -22.76
CA PHE A 342 8.09 -2.66 -21.83
C PHE A 342 7.36 -1.48 -22.53
N PRO A 343 6.35 -0.86 -21.89
CA PRO A 343 5.63 0.27 -22.47
C PRO A 343 6.55 1.41 -22.90
N HIS A 344 6.28 2.01 -24.06
CA HIS A 344 7.11 3.12 -24.53
C HIS A 344 6.76 4.40 -23.76
N LEU A 345 7.71 4.89 -22.97
CA LEU A 345 7.58 6.11 -22.17
C LEU A 345 8.42 7.26 -22.74
N THR A 346 8.11 8.47 -22.32
CA THR A 346 8.89 9.67 -22.64
C THR A 346 9.50 10.27 -21.38
N ALA A 347 10.73 10.76 -21.48
CA ALA A 347 11.35 11.48 -20.38
C ALA A 347 10.71 12.85 -20.15
N LEU A 348 10.65 13.26 -18.88
CA LEU A 348 10.33 14.65 -18.54
C LEU A 348 11.39 15.60 -19.14
N PRO A 349 10.98 16.81 -19.57
CA PRO A 349 11.91 17.78 -20.12
C PRO A 349 12.83 18.35 -19.04
N GLY A 350 14.06 18.71 -19.43
CA GLY A 350 15.01 19.39 -18.56
C GLY A 350 16.21 18.53 -18.18
N PRO A 351 17.16 19.08 -17.39
CA PRO A 351 18.27 18.32 -16.85
C PRO A 351 17.81 17.40 -15.72
N ALA A 352 18.54 16.31 -15.48
CA ALA A 352 18.39 15.52 -14.26
C ALA A 352 18.63 16.40 -13.03
N THR A 353 17.74 16.29 -12.05
CA THR A 353 17.82 16.95 -10.74
C THR A 353 17.83 15.89 -9.65
N SER A 354 18.40 16.23 -8.48
CA SER A 354 18.26 15.36 -7.31
C SER A 354 16.80 15.33 -6.88
N ILE A 355 16.30 14.13 -6.58
CA ILE A 355 15.01 13.95 -5.92
C ILE A 355 15.19 14.41 -4.45
N PRO A 356 14.27 15.23 -3.91
CA PRO A 356 14.36 15.67 -2.52
C PRO A 356 13.98 14.53 -1.56
N PRO A 357 14.56 14.49 -0.35
CA PRO A 357 14.09 13.57 0.68
C PRO A 357 12.66 13.93 1.12
N VAL A 358 11.90 12.93 1.54
CA VAL A 358 10.66 13.13 2.30
C VAL A 358 11.03 13.83 3.60
N PRO A 359 10.40 14.97 3.92
CA PRO A 359 10.65 15.64 5.19
C PRO A 359 10.16 14.78 6.34
N ALA A 360 11.01 14.62 7.37
CA ALA A 360 10.53 14.20 8.68
C ALA A 360 9.51 15.20 9.22
N SER A 361 8.60 14.70 10.03
CA SER A 361 7.47 15.40 10.62
C SER A 361 7.75 16.05 11.98
#